data_AF-A0A1I1P8W9-F1
#
_entry.id   AF-A0A1I1P8W9-F1
#
_cell.length_a   1.000
_cell.length_b   1.000
_cell.length_c   1.000
_cell.angle_alpha   90.00
_cell.angle_beta   90.00
_cell.angle_gamma   90.00
#
_symmetry.space_group_name_H-M   'P 1'
#
loop_
_entity.id
_entity.type
_entity.pdbx_description
1 polymer ?
#
loop_
_entity_poly.entity_id
_entity_poly.type
_entity_poly.pdbx_seq_one_letter_code
_entity_poly.pdbx_strand_id
1 'polypeptide(L)'
;MTNYLVDIFYDTVSGIITKKYGSAFTDSQRREKILAFIDDLRVGNVFTIEQTQAIIDKKGFNNFYTDSVNGVSCFRLVKEGFFGKAKVCYFITRTKDKMDSTYLEQVYEELRKQAAGENVFNSDRYIE
;
A
#
# COMPACT_ATOMS: atom_id res chain seq x y z
N MET A 1 6.41 -8.86 -14.44
CA MET A 1 5.58 -9.36 -13.33
C MET A 1 5.13 -8.15 -12.55
N THR A 2 3.84 -7.81 -12.60
CA THR A 2 3.27 -6.69 -11.85
C THR A 2 3.34 -7.05 -10.37
N ASN A 3 3.92 -6.17 -9.56
CA ASN A 3 3.95 -6.32 -8.11
C ASN A 3 3.14 -5.20 -7.47
N TYR A 4 2.62 -5.44 -6.28
CA TYR A 4 1.74 -4.52 -5.59
C TYR A 4 2.40 -3.15 -5.31
N LEU A 5 3.74 -3.04 -5.29
CA LEU A 5 4.40 -1.74 -5.15
C LEU A 5 4.10 -0.83 -6.33
N VAL A 6 4.04 -1.38 -7.55
CA VAL A 6 3.63 -0.63 -8.75
C VAL A 6 2.11 -0.43 -8.75
N ASP A 7 1.32 -1.43 -8.41
CA ASP A 7 -0.14 -1.37 -8.58
C ASP A 7 -0.88 -0.59 -7.47
N ILE A 8 -0.22 -0.36 -6.35
CA ILE A 8 -0.81 0.22 -5.14
C ILE A 8 -0.01 1.42 -4.66
N PHE A 9 1.32 1.28 -4.60
CA PHE A 9 2.18 2.29 -4.00
C PHE A 9 2.81 3.27 -4.99
N TYR A 10 2.58 3.12 -6.29
CA TYR A 10 3.18 3.99 -7.31
C TYR A 10 2.93 5.47 -7.03
N ASP A 11 1.71 5.85 -6.70
CA ASP A 11 1.40 7.25 -6.42
C ASP A 11 2.05 7.75 -5.12
N THR A 12 2.18 6.90 -4.11
CA THR A 12 2.87 7.24 -2.86
C THR A 12 4.35 7.47 -3.13
N VAL A 13 4.99 6.58 -3.88
CA VAL A 13 6.39 6.72 -4.31
C VAL A 13 6.54 7.95 -5.21
N SER A 14 5.61 8.18 -6.13
CA SER A 14 5.57 9.37 -6.98
C SER A 14 5.54 10.66 -6.16
N GLY A 15 4.72 10.70 -5.10
CA GLY A 15 4.68 11.82 -4.15
C GLY A 15 6.02 12.05 -3.45
N ILE A 16 6.68 10.98 -2.99
CA ILE A 16 8.00 11.06 -2.33
C ILE A 16 9.07 11.57 -3.31
N ILE A 17 9.13 11.02 -4.52
CA ILE A 17 10.08 11.43 -5.56
C ILE A 17 9.83 12.88 -5.97
N THR A 18 8.57 13.29 -6.14
CA THR A 18 8.20 14.66 -6.49
C THR A 18 8.58 15.65 -5.39
N LYS A 19 8.37 15.30 -4.10
CA LYS A 19 8.83 16.12 -2.97
C LYS A 19 10.35 16.25 -2.93
N LYS A 20 11.08 15.17 -3.22
CA LYS A 20 12.55 15.14 -3.15
C LYS A 20 13.22 15.91 -4.29
N TYR A 21 12.65 15.88 -5.49
CA TYR A 21 13.31 16.43 -6.69
C TYR A 21 12.55 17.59 -7.36
N GLY A 22 11.34 17.92 -6.90
CA GLY A 22 10.53 19.03 -7.43
C GLY A 22 10.28 18.93 -8.94
N SER A 23 10.39 20.06 -9.64
CA SER A 23 10.27 20.19 -11.09
C SER A 23 11.58 19.89 -11.86
N ALA A 24 12.62 19.38 -11.19
CA ALA A 24 13.94 19.18 -11.81
C ALA A 24 13.97 18.06 -12.88
N PHE A 25 12.92 17.22 -12.94
CA PHE A 25 12.82 16.11 -13.89
C PHE A 25 11.60 16.23 -14.78
N THR A 26 11.76 15.83 -16.05
CA THR A 26 10.64 15.59 -16.96
C THR A 26 9.78 14.42 -16.47
N ASP A 27 8.57 14.28 -16.98
CA ASP A 27 7.67 13.19 -16.57
C ASP A 27 8.27 11.80 -16.86
N SER A 28 9.01 11.65 -17.96
CA SER A 28 9.72 10.41 -18.30
C SER A 28 10.81 10.10 -17.29
N GLN A 29 11.65 11.09 -16.97
CA GLN A 29 12.73 10.93 -15.98
C GLN A 29 12.17 10.64 -14.58
N ARG A 30 11.05 11.28 -14.21
CA ARG A 30 10.38 11.04 -12.94
C ARG A 30 9.87 9.60 -12.87
N ARG A 31 9.25 9.09 -13.95
CA ARG A 31 8.80 7.70 -14.04
C ARG A 31 9.97 6.72 -13.89
N GLU A 32 11.09 6.94 -14.56
CA GLU A 32 12.28 6.09 -14.42
C GLU A 32 12.78 6.07 -12.97
N LYS A 33 12.85 7.24 -12.30
CA LYS A 33 13.24 7.32 -10.89
C LYS A 33 12.28 6.60 -9.96
N ILE A 34 10.97 6.68 -10.22
CA ILE A 34 9.95 5.96 -9.45
C ILE A 34 10.15 4.44 -9.60
N LEU A 35 10.31 3.96 -10.84
CA LEU A 35 10.48 2.54 -11.11
C LEU A 35 11.79 1.99 -10.52
N ALA A 36 12.89 2.73 -10.65
CA ALA A 36 14.17 2.37 -10.03
C ALA A 36 14.05 2.29 -8.51
N PHE A 37 13.39 3.27 -7.87
CA PHE A 37 13.17 3.25 -6.43
C PHE A 37 12.31 2.05 -5.97
N ILE A 38 11.28 1.69 -6.76
CA ILE A 38 10.46 0.51 -6.50
C ILE A 38 11.30 -0.78 -6.63
N ASP A 39 12.18 -0.85 -7.62
CA ASP A 39 13.04 -2.02 -7.83
C ASP A 39 14.06 -2.17 -6.70
N ASP A 40 14.70 -1.08 -6.27
CA ASP A 40 15.61 -1.06 -5.12
C ASP A 40 14.91 -1.53 -3.84
N LEU A 41 13.68 -1.04 -3.59
CA LEU A 41 12.85 -1.51 -2.49
C LEU A 41 12.55 -2.99 -2.59
N ARG A 42 12.31 -3.49 -3.81
CA ARG A 42 12.05 -4.90 -4.05
C ARG A 42 13.26 -5.76 -3.74
N VAL A 43 14.42 -5.42 -4.29
CA VAL A 43 15.66 -6.17 -4.10
C VAL A 43 16.04 -6.22 -2.61
N GLY A 44 15.83 -5.13 -1.87
CA GLY A 44 16.09 -5.09 -0.43
C GLY A 44 15.09 -5.85 0.44
N ASN A 45 13.90 -6.18 -0.07
CA ASN A 45 12.78 -6.71 0.72
C ASN A 45 12.04 -7.87 0.03
N VAL A 46 12.77 -8.68 -0.76
CA VAL A 46 12.18 -9.72 -1.64
C VAL A 46 11.19 -10.60 -0.88
N PHE A 47 11.60 -11.17 0.27
CA PHE A 47 10.74 -12.06 1.05
C PHE A 47 9.41 -11.40 1.43
N THR A 48 9.46 -10.25 2.10
CA THR A 48 8.27 -9.52 2.56
C THR A 48 7.35 -9.15 1.39
N ILE A 49 7.93 -8.74 0.25
CA ILE A 49 7.16 -8.34 -0.93
C ILE A 49 6.48 -9.54 -1.59
N GLU A 50 7.20 -10.63 -1.82
CA GLU A 50 6.64 -11.83 -2.45
C GLU A 50 5.57 -12.47 -1.56
N GLN A 51 5.76 -12.50 -0.23
CA GLN A 51 4.73 -12.96 0.71
C GLN A 51 3.49 -12.06 0.73
N THR A 52 3.70 -10.73 0.71
CA THR A 52 2.60 -9.77 0.63
C THR A 52 1.81 -9.95 -0.66
N GLN A 53 2.50 -10.08 -1.80
CA GLN A 53 1.87 -10.34 -3.09
C GLN A 53 1.06 -11.63 -3.06
N ALA A 54 1.59 -12.71 -2.49
CA ALA A 54 0.87 -13.99 -2.40
C ALA A 54 -0.40 -13.89 -1.54
N ILE A 55 -0.39 -13.11 -0.45
CA ILE A 55 -1.60 -12.86 0.35
C ILE A 55 -2.63 -12.09 -0.49
N ILE A 56 -2.21 -11.05 -1.20
CA ILE A 56 -3.07 -10.25 -2.07
C ILE A 56 -3.68 -11.10 -3.18
N ASP A 57 -2.89 -11.96 -3.82
CA ASP A 57 -3.36 -12.81 -4.91
C ASP A 57 -4.37 -13.87 -4.41
N LYS A 58 -4.16 -14.40 -3.21
CA LYS A 58 -5.00 -15.47 -2.64
C LYS A 58 -6.29 -14.96 -1.99
N LYS A 59 -6.20 -13.87 -1.21
CA LYS A 59 -7.29 -13.38 -0.37
C LYS A 59 -7.88 -12.07 -0.88
N GLY A 60 -7.18 -11.37 -1.77
CA GLY A 60 -7.55 -10.02 -2.18
C GLY A 60 -7.38 -9.01 -1.05
N PHE A 61 -7.97 -7.84 -1.24
CA PHE A 61 -8.11 -6.84 -0.18
C PHE A 61 -9.52 -6.90 0.39
N ASN A 62 -9.63 -6.70 1.70
CA ASN A 62 -10.92 -6.48 2.32
C ASN A 62 -11.51 -5.14 1.88
N ASN A 63 -12.86 -5.04 1.88
CA ASN A 63 -13.60 -3.87 1.44
C ASN A 63 -14.44 -3.28 2.59
N PHE A 64 -13.85 -2.39 3.38
CA PHE A 64 -14.48 -1.73 4.53
C PHE A 64 -14.86 -0.26 4.27
N TYR A 65 -15.18 0.10 3.03
CA TYR A 65 -15.34 1.51 2.61
C TYR A 65 -16.39 2.29 3.41
N THR A 66 -17.45 1.61 3.86
CA THR A 66 -18.58 2.23 4.59
C THR A 66 -18.40 2.21 6.11
N ASP A 67 -17.32 1.63 6.63
CA ASP A 67 -17.06 1.52 8.06
C ASP A 67 -16.23 2.68 8.62
N SER A 68 -16.18 2.73 9.95
CA SER A 68 -15.36 3.66 10.72
C SER A 68 -14.50 2.89 11.71
N VAL A 69 -13.21 3.24 11.77
CA VAL A 69 -12.25 2.72 12.75
C VAL A 69 -11.98 3.83 13.75
N ASN A 70 -12.23 3.57 15.05
CA ASN A 70 -12.08 4.56 16.12
C ASN A 70 -12.79 5.90 15.83
N GLY A 71 -13.98 5.85 15.22
CA GLY A 71 -14.76 7.05 14.86
C GLY A 71 -14.27 7.79 13.62
N VAL A 72 -13.27 7.28 12.90
CA VAL A 72 -12.78 7.84 11.64
C VAL A 72 -13.19 6.92 10.49
N SER A 73 -13.88 7.49 9.49
CA SER A 73 -14.29 6.73 8.29
C SER A 73 -13.09 6.10 7.59
N CYS A 74 -13.18 4.81 7.26
CA CYS A 74 -12.19 4.08 6.48
C CYS A 74 -11.90 4.78 5.14
N PHE A 75 -12.89 5.42 4.52
CA PHE A 75 -12.69 6.23 3.31
C PHE A 75 -11.65 7.35 3.49
N ARG A 76 -11.51 7.91 4.70
CA ARG A 76 -10.52 8.96 5.00
C ARG A 76 -9.13 8.40 5.30
N LEU A 77 -9.03 7.11 5.64
CA LEU A 77 -7.79 6.45 6.02
C LEU A 77 -7.12 5.74 4.84
N VAL A 78 -7.90 5.26 3.87
CA VAL A 78 -7.45 4.33 2.82
C VAL A 78 -7.40 5.02 1.46
N LYS A 79 -6.36 4.76 0.65
CA LYS A 79 -6.31 5.20 -0.76
C LYS A 79 -6.95 4.18 -1.70
N GLU A 80 -7.82 4.63 -2.61
CA GLU A 80 -8.16 3.88 -3.83
C GLU A 80 -6.90 3.72 -4.70
N GLY A 81 -6.37 2.50 -4.80
CA GLY A 81 -5.43 2.17 -5.87
C GLY A 81 -6.12 2.28 -7.23
N PHE A 82 -5.35 2.31 -8.32
CA PHE A 82 -5.76 2.73 -9.69
C PHE A 82 -6.84 1.88 -10.42
N PHE A 83 -7.67 1.13 -9.71
CA PHE A 83 -8.87 0.48 -10.20
C PHE A 83 -9.94 0.66 -9.13
N GLY A 84 -11.09 1.24 -9.46
CA GLY A 84 -12.21 1.64 -8.58
C GLY A 84 -12.80 0.55 -7.67
N LYS A 85 -11.95 -0.04 -6.84
CA LYS A 85 -12.18 -1.04 -5.80
C LYS A 85 -11.30 -0.59 -4.63
N ALA A 86 -11.92 -0.28 -3.50
CA ALA A 86 -11.22 0.15 -2.30
C ALA A 86 -10.28 -0.97 -1.80
N LYS A 87 -8.98 -0.66 -1.66
CA LYS A 87 -7.94 -1.60 -1.26
C LYS A 87 -7.58 -1.32 0.20
N VAL A 88 -8.21 -2.00 1.17
CA VAL A 88 -8.07 -1.65 2.59
C VAL A 88 -6.83 -2.28 3.23
N CYS A 89 -5.81 -1.45 3.46
CA CYS A 89 -4.81 -1.66 4.49
C CYS A 89 -4.54 -0.30 5.18
N TYR A 90 -4.63 -0.25 6.52
CA TYR A 90 -4.50 0.95 7.37
C TYR A 90 -3.23 1.75 7.04
N PHE A 91 -2.17 1.05 6.64
CA PHE A 91 -0.89 1.66 6.35
C PHE A 91 -0.85 2.35 4.97
N ILE A 92 -1.66 1.94 3.98
CA ILE A 92 -1.78 2.55 2.63
C ILE A 92 -2.45 3.93 2.73
N THR A 93 -1.74 4.86 3.33
CA THR A 93 -2.16 6.24 3.57
C THR A 93 -1.57 7.15 2.50
N ARG A 94 -2.32 8.19 2.10
CA ARG A 94 -1.92 9.15 1.05
C ARG A 94 -0.74 10.05 1.46
N THR A 95 -0.42 10.10 2.75
CA THR A 95 0.52 11.07 3.35
C THR A 95 1.66 10.37 4.05
N LYS A 96 2.39 9.52 3.32
CA LYS A 96 3.66 8.98 3.81
C LYS A 96 4.82 9.75 3.20
N ASP A 97 5.72 10.17 4.07
CA ASP A 97 6.95 10.85 3.68
C ASP A 97 8.11 9.88 3.43
N LYS A 98 7.91 8.59 3.75
CA LYS A 98 8.92 7.54 3.61
C LYS A 98 8.28 6.20 3.21
N MET A 99 8.96 5.48 2.33
CA MET A 99 8.66 4.10 1.93
C MET A 99 9.94 3.30 2.19
N ASP A 100 9.94 2.45 3.20
CA ASP A 100 11.11 1.68 3.66
C ASP A 100 10.71 0.27 4.11
N SER A 101 11.70 -0.55 4.46
CA SER A 101 11.51 -1.93 4.92
C SER A 101 10.51 -2.05 6.08
N THR A 102 10.62 -1.19 7.09
CA THR A 102 9.73 -1.19 8.25
C THR A 102 8.27 -0.96 7.83
N TYR A 103 8.04 -0.03 6.92
CA TYR A 103 6.71 0.22 6.42
C TYR A 103 6.17 -0.95 5.57
N LEU A 104 7.02 -1.60 4.77
CA LEU A 104 6.64 -2.81 4.02
C LEU A 104 6.27 -3.97 4.95
N GLU A 105 7.01 -4.14 6.05
CA GLU A 105 6.69 -5.14 7.08
C GLU A 105 5.35 -4.85 7.78
N GLN A 106 5.03 -3.58 8.06
CA GLN A 106 3.73 -3.20 8.63
C GLN A 106 2.56 -3.57 7.71
N VAL A 107 2.71 -3.31 6.40
CA VAL A 107 1.71 -3.69 5.39
C VAL A 107 1.57 -5.21 5.34
N TYR A 108 2.68 -5.95 5.32
CA TYR A 108 2.68 -7.40 5.33
C TYR A 108 1.96 -7.98 6.56
N GLU A 109 2.35 -7.54 7.77
CA GLU A 109 1.80 -8.06 9.02
C GLU A 109 0.30 -7.79 9.14
N GLU A 110 -0.16 -6.61 8.73
CA GLU A 110 -1.58 -6.32 8.72
C GLU A 110 -2.35 -7.23 7.76
N LEU A 111 -1.88 -7.38 6.52
CA LEU A 111 -2.52 -8.25 5.54
C LEU A 111 -2.50 -9.72 5.99
N ARG A 112 -1.43 -10.16 6.66
CA ARG A 112 -1.31 -11.50 7.25
C ARG A 112 -2.36 -11.73 8.33
N LYS A 113 -2.53 -10.79 9.26
CA LYS A 113 -3.54 -10.85 10.32
C LYS A 113 -4.96 -10.83 9.76
N GLN A 114 -5.22 -9.96 8.80
CA GLN A 114 -6.52 -9.92 8.11
C GLN A 114 -6.82 -11.26 7.41
N ALA A 115 -5.84 -11.82 6.70
CA ALA A 115 -5.97 -13.11 6.03
C ALA A 115 -6.18 -14.30 6.99
N ALA A 116 -5.78 -14.14 8.26
CA ALA A 116 -6.00 -15.09 9.34
C ALA A 116 -7.35 -14.90 10.06
N GLY A 117 -8.17 -13.93 9.65
CA GLY A 117 -9.48 -13.65 10.26
C GLY A 117 -9.40 -12.73 11.48
N GLU A 118 -8.24 -12.15 11.80
CA GLU A 118 -8.13 -11.20 12.90
C GLU A 118 -8.84 -9.88 12.55
N ASN A 119 -9.70 -9.39 13.43
CA ASN A 119 -10.35 -8.08 13.29
C ASN A 119 -9.37 -6.94 13.58
N VAL A 120 -8.40 -6.71 12.69
CA VAL A 120 -7.35 -5.68 12.85
C VAL A 120 -7.94 -4.27 12.97
N PHE A 121 -9.14 -4.08 12.44
CA PHE A 121 -9.84 -2.79 12.43
C PHE A 121 -10.72 -2.55 13.66
N ASN A 122 -10.89 -3.55 14.54
CA ASN A 122 -11.90 -3.54 15.60
C ASN A 122 -13.27 -3.05 15.10
N SER A 123 -13.65 -3.47 13.89
CA SER A 123 -14.94 -3.12 13.29
C SER A 123 -15.99 -4.16 13.67
N ASP A 124 -17.18 -3.71 14.10
CA ASP A 124 -18.32 -4.60 14.36
C ASP A 124 -18.84 -5.30 13.10
N ARG A 125 -18.41 -4.83 11.92
CA ARG A 125 -18.74 -5.41 10.61
C ARG A 125 -17.60 -6.22 10.00
N TYR A 126 -16.56 -6.53 10.76
CA TYR A 126 -15.51 -7.44 10.33
C TYR A 126 -16.09 -8.86 10.24
N ILE A 127 -16.62 -9.22 9.08
CA ILE A 127 -17.15 -10.55 8.78
C ILE A 127 -16.06 -11.31 8.02
N GLU A 128 -15.76 -12.52 8.49
CA GLU A 128 -14.76 -13.48 7.95
C GLU A 128 -14.90 -13.76 6.45
#